data_AF-A0AAD6U9M2-F1
#
_entry.id   AF-A0AAD6U9M2-F1
#
_cell.length_a   1.000
_cell.length_b   1.000
_cell.length_c   1.000
_cell.angle_alpha   90.00
_cell.angle_beta   90.00
_cell.angle_gamma   90.00
#
_symmetry.space_group_name_H-M   'P 1'
#
loop_
_entity.id
_entity.type
_entity.pdbx_description
1 polymer ?
#
loop_
_entity_poly.entity_id
_entity_poly.type
_entity_poly.pdbx_seq_one_letter_code
_entity_poly.pdbx_strand_id
1 'polypeptide(L)'
;MSCPDCFRGAVLEGEPTGVIAQSLDGAYFASGGASNKRAIIFLTDIFGLPLKNSKILADSFAKHLGCDVWIPDLFAGALPSLIRNRPPVAAARTSSFVKKLQAEKKYERLGAIGYCFGGGVAIHLGATTDLFNSIVLAHPSPPSDAQLKAIKAPTAWACAEDDMAIKQPRLNEIEAFYESRKGKDDFVEYDIKVYKAHGFAARPNFAHPDVKEGFEKAFQQAVNWFNKTIPA
;
A
#
# COMPACT_ATOMS: atom_id res chain seq x y z
N MET A 1 14.96 14.32 14.01
CA MET A 1 13.89 14.32 15.04
C MET A 1 12.58 14.00 14.35
N SER A 2 11.80 13.04 14.85
CA SER A 2 10.46 12.69 14.34
C SER A 2 9.53 13.91 14.41
N CYS A 3 8.86 14.24 13.31
CA CYS A 3 7.78 15.23 13.31
C CYS A 3 6.70 14.80 14.32
N PRO A 4 6.19 15.69 15.19
CA PRO A 4 5.09 15.36 16.12
C PRO A 4 3.86 14.77 15.43
N ASP A 5 3.65 15.09 14.16
CA ASP A 5 2.48 14.67 13.40
C ASP A 5 2.55 13.21 12.91
N CYS A 6 3.71 12.55 12.98
CA CYS A 6 3.79 11.10 12.79
C CYS A 6 2.94 10.32 13.79
N PHE A 7 2.67 10.88 14.98
CA PHE A 7 1.84 10.27 16.02
C PHE A 7 0.49 10.97 16.22
N ARG A 8 0.25 12.09 15.52
CA ARG A 8 -1.00 12.86 15.58
C ARG A 8 -1.71 12.75 14.24
N GLY A 9 -2.68 11.84 14.17
CA GLY A 9 -3.57 11.72 13.02
C GLY A 9 -4.99 11.45 13.50
N ALA A 10 -5.98 11.70 12.64
CA ALA A 10 -7.37 11.44 13.01
C ALA A 10 -7.74 9.98 12.73
N VAL A 11 -8.70 9.48 13.51
CA VAL A 11 -9.42 8.25 13.17
C VAL A 11 -10.41 8.60 12.07
N LEU A 12 -10.44 7.82 10.99
CA LEU A 12 -11.42 8.00 9.92
C LEU A 12 -12.84 7.78 10.46
N GLU A 13 -13.78 8.60 10.00
CA GLU A 13 -15.19 8.44 10.34
C GLU A 13 -15.76 7.12 9.79
N GLY A 14 -16.79 6.60 10.46
CA GLY A 14 -17.44 5.33 10.12
C GLY A 14 -16.90 4.14 10.90
N GLU A 15 -17.42 2.95 10.60
CA GLU A 15 -16.98 1.67 11.19
C GLU A 15 -16.53 0.69 10.10
N PRO A 16 -15.54 -0.18 10.37
CA PRO A 16 -15.24 -1.31 9.52
C PRO A 16 -16.48 -2.20 9.30
N THR A 17 -16.71 -2.60 8.06
CA THR A 17 -17.86 -3.39 7.60
C THR A 17 -17.47 -4.80 7.14
N GLY A 18 -16.18 -5.02 6.90
CA GLY A 18 -15.59 -6.33 6.64
C GLY A 18 -15.44 -7.19 7.89
N VAL A 19 -14.77 -8.33 7.74
CA VAL A 19 -14.67 -9.37 8.78
C VAL A 19 -13.22 -9.81 9.02
N ILE A 20 -12.94 -10.32 10.21
CA ILE A 20 -11.66 -10.99 10.49
C ILE A 20 -11.77 -12.46 10.09
N ALA A 21 -11.01 -12.86 9.07
CA ALA A 21 -10.98 -14.21 8.55
C ALA A 21 -9.97 -15.06 9.35
N GLN A 22 -10.46 -15.76 10.38
CA GLN A 22 -9.62 -16.64 11.21
C GLN A 22 -8.96 -17.78 10.41
N SER A 23 -9.58 -18.25 9.32
CA SER A 23 -9.02 -19.27 8.43
C SER A 23 -7.78 -18.79 7.68
N LEU A 24 -7.61 -17.47 7.53
CA LEU A 24 -6.54 -16.83 6.78
C LEU A 24 -5.68 -15.97 7.72
N ASP A 25 -5.18 -16.61 8.78
CA ASP A 25 -4.25 -16.04 9.77
C ASP A 25 -4.76 -14.74 10.43
N GLY A 26 -6.07 -14.61 10.61
CA GLY A 26 -6.68 -13.43 11.23
C GLY A 26 -6.62 -12.17 10.35
N ALA A 27 -6.44 -12.32 9.04
CA ALA A 27 -6.50 -11.20 8.10
C ALA A 27 -7.89 -10.55 8.10
N TYR A 28 -7.94 -9.23 7.90
CA TYR A 28 -9.19 -8.54 7.66
C TYR A 28 -9.59 -8.66 6.18
N PHE A 29 -10.87 -8.92 5.94
CA PHE A 29 -11.46 -9.13 4.63
C PHE A 29 -12.59 -8.13 4.39
N ALA A 30 -12.44 -7.31 3.36
CA ALA A 30 -13.49 -6.49 2.80
C ALA A 30 -13.93 -7.07 1.45
N SER A 31 -15.22 -7.37 1.30
CA SER A 31 -15.75 -7.96 0.08
C SER A 31 -16.06 -6.90 -0.97
N GLY A 32 -15.63 -7.14 -2.21
CA GLY A 32 -16.00 -6.32 -3.37
C GLY A 32 -17.34 -6.70 -4.01
N GLY A 33 -18.05 -7.69 -3.47
CA GLY A 33 -19.24 -8.28 -4.08
C GLY A 33 -19.02 -9.70 -4.61
N ALA A 34 -19.90 -10.18 -5.48
CA ALA A 34 -19.88 -11.56 -5.98
C ALA A 34 -18.94 -11.72 -7.19
N SER A 35 -18.22 -12.86 -7.23
CA SER A 35 -17.39 -13.30 -8.37
C SER A 35 -16.19 -12.40 -8.71
N ASN A 36 -15.38 -12.06 -7.71
CA ASN A 36 -14.16 -11.26 -7.89
C ASN A 36 -13.01 -12.07 -8.49
N LYS A 37 -12.57 -11.69 -9.69
CA LYS A 37 -11.37 -12.24 -10.36
C LYS A 37 -10.09 -11.53 -9.95
N ARG A 38 -10.19 -10.36 -9.31
CA ARG A 38 -9.04 -9.61 -8.80
C ARG A 38 -9.20 -9.35 -7.30
N ALA A 39 -8.07 -9.16 -6.63
CA ALA A 39 -8.05 -8.73 -5.23
C ALA A 39 -6.88 -7.78 -4.96
N ILE A 40 -6.98 -7.03 -3.87
CA ILE A 40 -5.95 -6.11 -3.40
C ILE A 40 -5.46 -6.56 -2.04
N ILE A 41 -4.14 -6.61 -1.90
CA ILE A 41 -3.47 -6.83 -0.62
C ILE A 41 -3.09 -5.46 -0.05
N PHE A 42 -3.78 -5.05 1.00
CA PHE A 42 -3.55 -3.79 1.69
C PHE A 42 -2.54 -4.02 2.83
N LEU A 43 -1.38 -3.38 2.73
CA LEU A 43 -0.28 -3.49 3.67
C LEU A 43 -0.27 -2.26 4.56
N THR A 44 -0.59 -2.48 5.84
CA THR A 44 -0.79 -1.42 6.84
C THR A 44 0.47 -0.61 7.11
N ASP A 45 0.27 0.57 7.70
CA ASP A 45 1.35 1.29 8.36
C ASP A 45 1.87 0.54 9.61
N ILE A 46 2.75 1.21 10.36
CA ILE A 46 3.40 0.63 11.54
C ILE A 46 2.43 0.27 12.68
N PHE A 47 1.20 0.81 12.69
CA PHE A 47 0.21 0.52 13.74
C PHE A 47 -0.57 -0.77 13.49
N GLY A 48 -0.47 -1.34 12.28
CA GLY A 48 -1.01 -2.66 12.00
C GLY A 48 -2.53 -2.74 11.92
N LEU A 49 -3.01 -3.98 11.97
CA LEU A 49 -4.43 -4.31 11.91
C LEU A 49 -5.30 -3.73 13.05
N PRO A 50 -4.77 -3.46 14.27
CA PRO A 50 -5.53 -2.78 15.31
C PRO A 50 -5.97 -1.36 14.93
N LEU A 51 -5.24 -0.67 14.05
CA LEU A 51 -5.63 0.65 13.57
C LEU A 51 -6.89 0.53 12.68
N LYS A 52 -7.98 1.11 13.16
CA LYS A 52 -9.29 1.11 12.49
C LYS A 52 -9.25 1.71 11.08
N ASN A 53 -8.45 2.75 10.84
CA ASN A 53 -8.37 3.44 9.55
C ASN A 53 -8.03 2.51 8.38
N SER A 54 -7.10 1.57 8.58
CA SER A 54 -6.72 0.61 7.55
C SER A 54 -7.89 -0.23 7.07
N LYS A 55 -8.79 -0.62 7.99
CA LYS A 55 -10.00 -1.41 7.69
C LYS A 55 -11.04 -0.58 6.93
N ILE A 56 -11.27 0.67 7.36
CA ILE A 56 -12.16 1.61 6.66
C ILE A 56 -11.67 1.88 5.23
N LEU A 57 -10.35 2.03 5.05
CA LEU A 57 -9.75 2.21 3.74
C LEU A 57 -9.91 0.94 2.88
N ALA A 58 -9.70 -0.24 3.44
CA ALA A 58 -9.93 -1.50 2.71
C ALA A 58 -11.38 -1.65 2.26
N ASP A 59 -12.36 -1.30 3.11
CA ASP A 59 -13.78 -1.28 2.73
C ASP A 59 -14.05 -0.28 1.61
N SER A 60 -13.44 0.91 1.71
CA SER A 60 -13.57 1.95 0.69
C SER A 60 -13.00 1.49 -0.65
N PHE A 61 -11.83 0.83 -0.65
CA PHE A 61 -11.28 0.24 -1.87
C PHE A 61 -12.16 -0.86 -2.43
N ALA A 62 -12.66 -1.77 -1.58
CA ALA A 62 -13.53 -2.86 -2.00
C ALA A 62 -14.78 -2.32 -2.70
N LYS A 63 -15.39 -1.28 -2.14
CA LYS A 63 -16.54 -0.59 -2.71
C LYS A 63 -16.24 0.11 -4.04
N HIS A 64 -15.14 0.87 -4.13
CA HIS A 64 -14.84 1.68 -5.31
C HIS A 64 -14.24 0.88 -6.47
N LEU A 65 -13.55 -0.23 -6.16
CA LEU A 65 -12.93 -1.09 -7.17
C LEU A 65 -13.79 -2.31 -7.50
N GLY A 66 -14.84 -2.59 -6.72
CA GLY A 66 -15.67 -3.78 -6.92
C GLY A 66 -14.81 -5.05 -6.89
N CYS A 67 -13.87 -5.13 -5.95
CA CYS A 67 -12.99 -6.28 -5.79
C CYS A 67 -12.67 -6.56 -4.32
N ASP A 68 -12.26 -7.78 -4.02
CA ASP A 68 -11.90 -8.16 -2.67
C ASP A 68 -10.64 -7.42 -2.18
N VAL A 69 -10.63 -7.00 -0.93
CA VAL A 69 -9.46 -6.38 -0.29
C VAL A 69 -9.12 -7.13 0.99
N TRP A 70 -7.86 -7.51 1.11
CA TRP A 70 -7.32 -8.27 2.22
C TRP A 70 -6.25 -7.48 2.95
N ILE A 71 -6.34 -7.40 4.27
CA ILE A 71 -5.31 -6.84 5.14
C ILE A 71 -4.67 -7.98 5.95
N PRO A 72 -3.50 -8.50 5.55
CA PRO A 72 -2.77 -9.47 6.35
C PRO A 72 -2.22 -8.83 7.63
N ASP A 73 -2.04 -9.63 8.67
CA ASP A 73 -1.33 -9.19 9.87
C ASP A 73 0.19 -9.18 9.61
N LEU A 74 0.73 -8.01 9.30
CA LEU A 74 2.17 -7.82 9.05
C LEU A 74 3.04 -8.11 10.28
N PHE A 75 2.46 -8.06 11.47
CA PHE A 75 3.18 -8.10 12.74
C PHE A 75 2.98 -9.40 13.54
N ALA A 76 2.11 -10.29 13.05
CA ALA A 76 1.80 -11.58 13.69
C ALA A 76 1.43 -11.44 15.18
N GLY A 77 0.52 -10.51 15.48
CA GLY A 77 0.03 -10.20 16.82
C GLY A 77 1.01 -9.46 17.72
N ALA A 78 2.24 -9.19 17.27
CA ALA A 78 3.22 -8.45 18.05
C ALA A 78 3.09 -6.94 17.85
N LEU A 79 3.35 -6.16 18.91
CA LEU A 79 3.58 -4.73 18.76
C LEU A 79 4.78 -4.49 17.81
N PRO A 80 4.79 -3.38 17.04
CA PRO A 80 5.87 -3.06 16.10
C PRO A 80 7.21 -2.86 16.82
N SER A 81 7.93 -3.97 17.05
CA SER A 81 9.33 -3.98 17.43
C SER A 81 10.19 -3.87 16.17
N LEU A 82 11.03 -2.84 16.08
CA LEU A 82 11.88 -2.56 14.91
C LEU A 82 12.83 -3.72 14.55
N ILE A 83 13.18 -4.59 15.52
CA ILE A 83 14.01 -5.78 15.29
C ILE A 83 13.20 -6.94 14.68
N ARG A 84 12.00 -7.19 15.22
CA ARG A 84 11.16 -8.33 14.81
C ARG A 84 10.31 -8.04 13.57
N ASN A 85 10.11 -6.76 13.24
CA ASN A 85 9.18 -6.31 12.23
C ASN A 85 9.85 -5.34 11.26
N ARG A 86 10.92 -5.80 10.60
CA ARG A 86 11.54 -5.11 9.45
C ARG A 86 10.83 -5.50 8.14
N PRO A 87 10.86 -4.67 7.08
CA PRO A 87 10.11 -4.93 5.85
C PRO A 87 10.34 -6.32 5.22
N PRO A 88 11.57 -6.89 5.18
CA PRO A 88 11.77 -8.25 4.69
C PRO A 88 11.02 -9.35 5.46
N VAL A 89 10.88 -9.18 6.79
CA VAL A 89 10.18 -10.18 7.63
C VAL A 89 8.68 -10.08 7.41
N ALA A 90 8.13 -8.86 7.36
CA ALA A 90 6.73 -8.63 7.03
C ALA A 90 6.42 -9.10 5.59
N ALA A 91 7.33 -8.89 4.63
CA ALA A 91 7.21 -9.39 3.26
C ALA A 91 7.14 -10.92 3.21
N ALA A 92 7.98 -11.64 3.97
CA ALA A 92 7.90 -13.10 4.03
C ALA A 92 6.55 -13.60 4.57
N ARG A 93 5.99 -12.92 5.58
CA ARG A 93 4.65 -13.21 6.11
C ARG A 93 3.57 -12.94 5.05
N THR A 94 3.62 -11.78 4.40
CA THR A 94 2.70 -11.44 3.30
C THR A 94 2.78 -12.45 2.17
N SER A 95 3.97 -12.86 1.73
CA SER A 95 4.13 -13.89 0.70
C SER A 95 3.50 -15.22 1.10
N SER A 96 3.63 -15.60 2.37
CA SER A 96 3.01 -16.83 2.89
C SER A 96 1.48 -16.71 2.90
N PHE A 97 0.96 -15.57 3.34
CA PHE A 97 -0.47 -15.25 3.30
C PHE A 97 -1.03 -15.27 1.87
N VAL A 98 -0.37 -14.60 0.92
CA VAL A 98 -0.82 -14.55 -0.48
C VAL A 98 -0.85 -15.95 -1.10
N LYS A 99 0.12 -16.82 -0.80
CA LYS A 99 0.11 -18.21 -1.27
C LYS A 99 -1.07 -19.00 -0.70
N LYS A 100 -1.40 -18.84 0.59
CA LYS A 100 -2.60 -19.45 1.19
C LYS A 100 -3.86 -18.92 0.52
N LEU A 101 -3.94 -17.60 0.32
CA LEU A 101 -5.05 -16.95 -0.33
C LEU A 101 -5.27 -17.48 -1.75
N GLN A 102 -4.20 -17.65 -2.54
CA GLN A 102 -4.28 -18.21 -3.90
C GLN A 102 -4.69 -19.69 -3.93
N ALA A 103 -4.44 -20.44 -2.87
CA ALA A 103 -4.91 -21.83 -2.75
C ALA A 103 -6.42 -21.90 -2.46
N GLU A 104 -6.96 -20.94 -1.69
CA GLU A 104 -8.38 -20.89 -1.31
C GLU A 104 -9.25 -20.10 -2.30
N LYS A 105 -8.66 -19.10 -2.96
CA LYS A 105 -9.35 -18.14 -3.84
C LYS A 105 -8.72 -18.17 -5.22
N LYS A 106 -9.58 -18.16 -6.25
CA LYS A 106 -9.17 -18.21 -7.65
C LYS A 106 -9.03 -16.81 -8.26
N TYR A 107 -8.24 -15.94 -7.63
CA TYR A 107 -7.95 -14.62 -8.19
C TYR A 107 -6.99 -14.77 -9.39
N GLU A 108 -7.33 -14.13 -10.50
CA GLU A 108 -6.52 -14.03 -11.72
C GLU A 108 -5.49 -12.90 -11.61
N ARG A 109 -5.80 -11.83 -10.86
CA ARG A 109 -4.92 -10.67 -10.68
C ARG A 109 -4.85 -10.21 -9.24
N LEU A 110 -3.65 -9.85 -8.78
CA LEU A 110 -3.44 -9.29 -7.45
C LEU A 110 -2.77 -7.92 -7.54
N GLY A 111 -3.36 -6.94 -6.88
CA GLY A 111 -2.74 -5.66 -6.59
C GLY A 111 -2.17 -5.63 -5.16
N ALA A 112 -1.16 -4.80 -4.92
CA ALA A 112 -0.74 -4.46 -3.57
C ALA A 112 -0.81 -2.95 -3.36
N ILE A 113 -1.31 -2.51 -2.22
CA ILE A 113 -1.16 -1.12 -1.77
C ILE A 113 -0.48 -1.10 -0.41
N GLY A 114 0.58 -0.32 -0.27
CA GLY A 114 1.34 -0.22 0.96
C GLY A 114 1.40 1.20 1.51
N TYR A 115 1.13 1.35 2.80
CA TYR A 115 1.17 2.63 3.52
C TYR A 115 2.36 2.68 4.47
N CYS A 116 3.19 3.73 4.41
CA CYS A 116 4.34 3.90 5.31
C CYS A 116 5.27 2.68 5.33
N PHE A 117 5.36 1.99 6.48
CA PHE A 117 6.00 0.69 6.67
C PHE A 117 5.53 -0.33 5.64
N GLY A 118 4.22 -0.46 5.43
CA GLY A 118 3.63 -1.32 4.40
C GLY A 118 4.04 -0.94 2.98
N GLY A 119 4.36 0.33 2.72
CA GLY A 119 4.97 0.77 1.47
C GLY A 119 6.38 0.19 1.27
N GLY A 120 7.19 0.16 2.34
CA GLY A 120 8.48 -0.54 2.33
C GLY A 120 8.34 -2.06 2.12
N VAL A 121 7.29 -2.67 2.68
CA VAL A 121 6.95 -4.08 2.46
C VAL A 121 6.56 -4.32 0.99
N ALA A 122 5.73 -3.46 0.42
CA ALA A 122 5.32 -3.52 -0.99
C ALA A 122 6.52 -3.39 -1.95
N ILE A 123 7.44 -2.45 -1.68
CA ILE A 123 8.71 -2.31 -2.43
C ILE A 123 9.51 -3.62 -2.36
N HIS A 124 9.66 -4.20 -1.16
CA HIS A 124 10.41 -5.44 -1.00
C HIS A 124 9.76 -6.59 -1.77
N LEU A 125 8.43 -6.73 -1.69
CA LEU A 125 7.69 -7.76 -2.41
C LEU A 125 7.80 -7.58 -3.93
N GLY A 126 7.63 -6.36 -4.43
CA GLY A 126 7.78 -6.05 -5.86
C GLY A 126 9.19 -6.27 -6.40
N ALA A 127 10.21 -6.15 -5.55
CA ALA A 127 11.61 -6.37 -5.92
C ALA A 127 12.05 -7.84 -5.83
N THR A 128 11.35 -8.69 -5.08
CA THR A 128 11.80 -10.05 -4.75
C THR A 128 10.85 -11.16 -5.17
N THR A 129 9.66 -10.79 -5.69
CA THR A 129 8.61 -11.72 -6.08
C THR A 129 7.85 -11.21 -7.30
N ASP A 130 7.14 -12.10 -7.98
CA ASP A 130 6.20 -11.76 -9.06
C ASP A 130 4.73 -11.91 -8.58
N LEU A 131 4.47 -11.72 -7.28
CA LEU A 131 3.14 -11.96 -6.69
C LEU A 131 2.07 -10.95 -7.12
N PHE A 132 2.47 -9.74 -7.50
CA PHE A 132 1.55 -8.63 -7.77
C PHE A 132 1.67 -8.15 -9.21
N ASN A 133 0.51 -7.98 -9.84
CA ASN A 133 0.39 -7.41 -11.18
C ASN A 133 0.43 -5.88 -11.16
N SER A 134 0.22 -5.24 -10.00
CA SER A 134 0.25 -3.79 -9.85
C SER A 134 0.51 -3.40 -8.40
N ILE A 135 1.26 -2.32 -8.17
CA ILE A 135 1.62 -1.85 -6.84
C ILE A 135 1.30 -0.36 -6.69
N VAL A 136 0.74 0.02 -5.55
CA VAL A 136 0.57 1.42 -5.14
C VAL A 136 1.33 1.65 -3.83
N LEU A 137 2.13 2.71 -3.79
CA LEU A 137 2.99 3.06 -2.67
C LEU A 137 2.55 4.41 -2.11
N ALA A 138 1.94 4.39 -0.93
CA ALA A 138 1.51 5.59 -0.22
C ALA A 138 2.56 5.96 0.83
N HIS A 139 3.24 7.09 0.62
CA HIS A 139 4.33 7.63 1.44
C HIS A 139 5.30 6.56 1.96
N PRO A 140 5.90 5.76 1.05
CA PRO A 140 6.67 4.59 1.41
C PRO A 140 8.01 4.97 2.08
N SER A 141 8.65 3.98 2.70
CA SER A 141 10.08 4.07 3.01
C SER A 141 10.91 4.13 1.71
N PRO A 142 12.08 4.80 1.69
CA PRO A 142 12.91 4.89 0.50
C PRO A 142 13.37 3.50 0.03
N PRO A 143 13.24 3.17 -1.27
CA PRO A 143 13.84 1.96 -1.83
C PRO A 143 15.35 2.11 -1.94
N SER A 144 16.09 1.01 -1.83
CA SER A 144 17.45 0.95 -2.37
C SER A 144 17.42 0.94 -3.91
N ASP A 145 18.52 1.32 -4.55
CA ASP A 145 18.61 1.28 -6.02
C ASP A 145 18.44 -0.12 -6.58
N ALA A 146 18.91 -1.15 -5.85
CA ALA A 146 18.72 -2.53 -6.23
C ALA A 146 17.23 -2.92 -6.22
N GLN A 147 16.48 -2.48 -5.20
CA GLN A 147 15.03 -2.71 -5.14
C GLN A 147 14.31 -1.98 -6.27
N LEU A 148 14.64 -0.71 -6.48
CA LEU A 148 14.03 0.11 -7.53
C LEU A 148 14.26 -0.51 -8.93
N LYS A 149 15.46 -1.03 -9.18
CA LYS A 149 15.80 -1.76 -10.41
C LYS A 149 15.05 -3.06 -10.59
N ALA A 150 14.82 -3.79 -9.50
CA ALA A 150 14.23 -5.11 -9.53
C ALA A 150 12.69 -5.12 -9.64
N ILE A 151 12.01 -4.01 -9.32
CA ILE A 151 10.56 -3.90 -9.48
C ILE A 151 10.18 -3.95 -10.97
N LYS A 152 9.32 -4.91 -11.32
CA LYS A 152 8.81 -5.12 -12.69
C LYS A 152 7.31 -4.84 -12.84
N ALA A 153 6.56 -4.84 -11.74
CA ALA A 153 5.14 -4.54 -11.76
C ALA A 153 4.91 -3.03 -11.95
N PRO A 154 3.88 -2.60 -12.70
CA PRO A 154 3.45 -1.21 -12.74
C PRO A 154 3.29 -0.60 -11.33
N THR A 155 3.83 0.60 -11.11
CA THR A 155 3.82 1.25 -9.79
C THR A 155 3.27 2.68 -9.78
N ALA A 156 2.28 2.97 -8.94
CA ALA A 156 1.97 4.34 -8.55
C ALA A 156 2.61 4.71 -7.21
N TRP A 157 3.10 5.94 -7.10
CA TRP A 157 3.71 6.51 -5.92
C TRP A 157 2.94 7.76 -5.50
N ALA A 158 2.28 7.68 -4.35
CA ALA A 158 1.64 8.81 -3.69
C ALA A 158 2.58 9.31 -2.58
N CYS A 159 3.51 10.19 -2.94
CA CYS A 159 4.54 10.73 -2.06
C CYS A 159 4.03 11.94 -1.27
N ALA A 160 4.63 12.21 -0.10
CA ALA A 160 4.39 13.44 0.66
C ALA A 160 5.46 14.49 0.33
N GLU A 161 5.08 15.77 0.24
CA GLU A 161 5.99 16.89 -0.04
C GLU A 161 7.09 17.01 1.04
N ASP A 162 6.67 17.01 2.31
CA ASP A 162 7.56 17.07 3.47
C ASP A 162 7.75 15.69 4.13
N ASP A 163 8.22 14.71 3.36
CA ASP A 163 8.44 13.36 3.89
C ASP A 163 9.76 13.26 4.67
N MET A 164 9.76 12.55 5.80
CA MET A 164 10.97 12.26 6.57
C MET A 164 11.81 11.12 5.96
N ALA A 165 11.16 10.19 5.29
CA ALA A 165 11.74 8.99 4.72
C ALA A 165 12.26 9.24 3.30
N ILE A 166 11.45 9.81 2.40
CA ILE A 166 11.87 10.15 1.03
C ILE A 166 11.98 11.66 0.88
N LYS A 167 13.21 12.18 0.98
CA LYS A 167 13.49 13.60 0.72
C LYS A 167 13.42 13.91 -0.78
N GLN A 168 13.13 15.17 -1.12
CA GLN A 168 13.01 15.63 -2.51
C GLN A 168 14.15 15.19 -3.44
N PRO A 169 15.44 15.22 -3.04
CA PRO A 169 16.52 14.74 -3.91
C PRO A 169 16.35 13.26 -4.29
N ARG A 170 15.99 12.41 -3.32
CA ARG A 170 15.75 10.99 -3.57
C ARG A 170 14.51 10.75 -4.43
N LEU A 171 13.47 11.57 -4.26
CA LEU A 171 12.29 11.50 -5.11
C LEU A 171 12.62 11.85 -6.58
N ASN A 172 13.41 12.89 -6.79
CA ASN A 172 13.87 13.29 -8.13
C ASN A 172 14.69 12.17 -8.80
N GLU A 173 15.55 11.48 -8.04
CA GLU A 173 16.30 10.32 -8.52
C GLU A 173 15.37 9.16 -8.94
N ILE A 174 14.35 8.87 -8.14
CA ILE A 174 13.36 7.82 -8.43
C ILE A 174 12.59 8.17 -9.70
N GLU A 175 12.13 9.41 -9.85
CA GLU A 175 11.40 9.86 -11.03
C GLU A 175 12.29 9.84 -12.28
N ALA A 176 13.51 10.38 -12.20
CA ALA A 176 14.48 10.33 -13.30
C ALA A 176 14.82 8.90 -13.70
N PHE A 177 14.88 7.97 -12.74
CA PHE A 177 15.10 6.55 -13.01
C PHE A 177 13.97 5.95 -13.86
N TYR A 178 12.71 6.13 -13.46
CA TYR A 178 11.56 5.64 -14.22
C TYR A 178 11.44 6.33 -15.59
N GLU A 179 11.69 7.64 -15.65
CA GLU A 179 11.70 8.40 -16.92
C GLU A 179 12.76 7.85 -17.87
N SER A 180 13.95 7.54 -17.36
CA SER A 180 15.06 7.01 -18.18
C SER A 180 14.76 5.66 -18.82
N ARG A 181 13.71 4.94 -18.37
CA ARG A 181 13.28 3.65 -18.92
C ARG A 181 12.21 3.77 -20.00
N LYS A 182 11.62 4.96 -20.22
CA LYS A 182 10.60 5.13 -21.26
C LYS A 182 11.17 4.80 -22.63
N GLY A 183 10.43 3.99 -23.41
CA GLY A 183 10.83 3.53 -24.73
C GLY A 183 11.93 2.46 -24.74
N LYS A 184 12.26 1.86 -23.59
CA LYS A 184 13.21 0.75 -23.47
C LYS A 184 12.49 -0.55 -23.10
N ASP A 185 13.16 -1.68 -23.33
CA ASP A 185 12.63 -3.01 -23.02
C ASP A 185 12.38 -3.24 -21.52
N ASP A 186 13.09 -2.50 -20.65
CA ASP A 186 12.92 -2.53 -19.19
C ASP A 186 11.93 -1.46 -18.68
N PHE A 187 11.10 -0.88 -19.56
CA PHE A 187 10.05 0.06 -19.17
C PHE A 187 9.05 -0.60 -18.22
N VAL A 188 8.81 0.09 -17.10
CA VAL A 188 7.76 -0.24 -16.14
C VAL A 188 6.83 0.95 -16.05
N GLU A 189 5.53 0.73 -16.25
CA GLU A 189 4.55 1.80 -16.18
C GLU A 189 4.48 2.40 -14.77
N TYR A 190 4.48 3.73 -14.66
CA TYR A 190 4.51 4.43 -13.39
C TYR A 190 3.64 5.70 -13.35
N ASP A 191 3.22 6.11 -12.15
CA ASP A 191 2.60 7.41 -11.87
C ASP A 191 3.12 7.91 -10.51
N ILE A 192 3.95 8.96 -10.51
CA ILE A 192 4.49 9.55 -9.29
C ILE A 192 3.80 10.89 -9.06
N LYS A 193 3.20 11.06 -7.88
CA LYS A 193 2.54 12.30 -7.46
C LYS A 193 2.97 12.68 -6.05
N VAL A 194 3.02 13.98 -5.80
CA VAL A 194 3.37 14.57 -4.51
C VAL A 194 2.15 15.29 -3.94
N TYR A 195 1.82 14.98 -2.69
CA TYR A 195 0.68 15.55 -1.97
C TYR A 195 1.13 16.20 -0.66
N LYS A 196 0.33 17.15 -0.16
CA LYS A 196 0.63 17.89 1.05
C LYS A 196 0.29 17.13 2.34
N ALA A 197 1.23 17.28 3.27
CA ALA A 197 1.48 16.65 4.59
C ALA A 197 1.73 15.13 4.65
N HIS A 198 2.68 14.74 5.50
CA HIS A 198 3.01 13.36 5.82
C HIS A 198 1.91 12.68 6.66
N GLY A 199 1.70 11.36 6.51
CA GLY A 199 0.63 10.63 7.21
C GLY A 199 -0.78 10.82 6.65
N PHE A 200 -0.92 11.68 5.62
CA PHE A 200 -2.18 11.97 4.93
C PHE A 200 -2.91 10.70 4.50
N ALA A 201 -2.20 9.69 4.01
CA ALA A 201 -2.83 8.56 3.34
C ALA A 201 -3.46 7.54 4.29
N ALA A 202 -3.02 7.46 5.55
CA ALA A 202 -3.51 6.48 6.53
C ALA A 202 -4.20 7.11 7.75
N ARG A 203 -3.74 8.28 8.22
CA ARG A 203 -4.26 8.97 9.40
C ARG A 203 -4.35 10.49 9.17
N PRO A 204 -5.12 10.93 8.15
CA PRO A 204 -5.19 12.34 7.80
C PRO A 204 -5.75 13.17 8.97
N ASN A 205 -5.12 14.31 9.27
CA ASN A 205 -5.71 15.30 10.16
C ASN A 205 -6.60 16.25 9.34
N PHE A 206 -7.91 15.98 9.31
CA PHE A 206 -8.87 16.76 8.53
C PHE A 206 -9.11 18.20 9.03
N ALA A 207 -8.49 18.61 10.15
CA ALA A 207 -8.44 20.02 10.53
C ALA A 207 -7.65 20.88 9.52
N HIS A 208 -6.81 20.25 8.69
CA HIS A 208 -6.03 20.91 7.64
C HIS A 208 -6.61 20.57 6.25
N PRO A 209 -7.17 21.54 5.50
CA PRO A 209 -7.78 21.32 4.19
C PRO A 209 -6.85 20.62 3.19
N ASP A 210 -5.58 21.04 3.13
CA ASP A 210 -4.58 20.46 2.23
C ASP A 210 -4.34 18.97 2.48
N VAL A 211 -4.46 18.52 3.74
CA VAL A 211 -4.29 17.11 4.14
C VAL A 211 -5.48 16.28 3.71
N LYS A 212 -6.69 16.85 3.85
CA LYS A 212 -7.91 16.23 3.35
C LYS A 212 -7.85 16.06 1.83
N GLU A 213 -7.49 17.12 1.12
CA GLU A 213 -7.36 17.10 -0.34
C GLU A 213 -6.28 16.09 -0.80
N GLY A 214 -5.12 16.05 -0.13
CA GLY A 214 -4.08 15.08 -0.41
C GLY A 214 -4.54 13.64 -0.20
N PHE A 215 -5.27 13.36 0.90
CA PHE A 215 -5.83 12.05 1.19
C PHE A 215 -6.82 11.58 0.11
N GLU A 216 -7.78 12.44 -0.24
CA GLU A 216 -8.79 12.14 -1.27
C GLU A 216 -8.13 11.93 -2.65
N LYS A 217 -7.16 12.78 -3.03
CA LYS A 217 -6.46 12.65 -4.31
C LYS A 217 -5.60 11.40 -4.40
N ALA A 218 -4.91 10.99 -3.34
CA ALA A 218 -4.13 9.75 -3.38
C ALA A 218 -5.01 8.50 -3.33
N PHE A 219 -6.12 8.53 -2.60
CA PHE A 219 -7.12 7.46 -2.69
C PHE A 219 -7.62 7.32 -4.13
N GLN A 220 -7.98 8.43 -4.77
CA GLN A 220 -8.41 8.43 -6.16
C GLN A 220 -7.31 8.00 -7.14
N GLN A 221 -6.06 8.40 -6.89
CA GLN A 221 -4.91 7.93 -7.67
C GLN A 221 -4.81 6.40 -7.61
N ALA A 222 -4.88 5.82 -6.41
CA ALA A 222 -4.82 4.37 -6.22
C ALA A 222 -5.97 3.64 -6.93
N VAL A 223 -7.20 4.15 -6.80
CA VAL A 223 -8.38 3.59 -7.48
C VAL A 223 -8.19 3.62 -9.00
N ASN A 224 -7.82 4.77 -9.55
CA ASN A 224 -7.59 4.93 -10.98
C ASN A 224 -6.46 4.02 -11.48
N TRP A 225 -5.39 3.91 -10.68
CA TRP A 225 -4.25 3.06 -11.00
C TRP A 225 -4.64 1.59 -11.10
N PHE A 226 -5.36 1.05 -10.11
CA PHE A 226 -5.79 -0.35 -10.13
C PHE A 226 -6.83 -0.62 -11.23
N ASN A 227 -7.74 0.31 -11.50
CA ASN A 227 -8.67 0.16 -12.64
C ASN A 227 -7.95 0.09 -13.99
N LYS A 228 -6.84 0.82 -14.14
CA LYS A 228 -6.01 0.78 -15.34
C LYS A 228 -5.17 -0.49 -15.45
N THR A 229 -4.51 -0.89 -14.36
CA THR A 229 -3.41 -1.88 -14.40
C THR A 229 -3.85 -3.31 -14.09
N ILE A 230 -4.96 -3.48 -13.35
CA ILE A 230 -5.54 -4.79 -13.05
C ILE A 230 -7.04 -4.76 -13.26
N PRO A 231 -7.56 -4.46 -14.47
CA PRO A 231 -9.00 -4.32 -14.71
C PRO A 231 -9.80 -5.56 -14.29
N ALA A 232 -11.08 -5.33 -13.97
CA ALA A 232 -12.04 -6.36 -13.56
C ALA A 232 -12.20 -7.45 -14.63
#